data_AF-A0ABD4PNL6-F1
#
_entry.id   AF-A0ABD4PNL6-F1
#
_cell.length_a   1.000
_cell.length_b   1.000
_cell.length_c   1.000
_cell.angle_alpha   90.00
_cell.angle_beta   90.00
_cell.angle_gamma   90.00
#
_symmetry.space_group_name_H-M   'P 1'
#
loop_
_entity.id
_entity.type
_entity.pdbx_description
1 polymer ?
#
loop_
_entity_poly.entity_id
_entity_poly.type
_entity_poly.pdbx_seq_one_letter_code
_entity_poly.pdbx_strand_id
1 'polypeptide(L)'
;GYSCMEIEHGMLGKMHIIRAIRWRDSGHFCLNPDDLSELRLRDGSHAGVAFQPFGWVVHQSRSRTGYGGATGLVRTLIWPFIFKNYSVRDLAEFLEVYGLPMKVGKYPSGATPEQKSALMRAVMDIGRRTGGIIPAGMSLEFQAAANGQADPFETMISWGERSISKAILGGTLTTEAGDKGARSLGEVHNEVRREIRDSDLRQLAATLNRDLVYPLYALNTAHAIDIRRLPRICFQTKEPGDITKITSAVMQLSTGMDIPDPWVREQTGIPQPAPGEAIFRVRQSGNEPAQTDKEMPPEKQEKTEQTALAARLPEAKSSPRDELDDMGDAVPARRLQEAIDPVLEPVIEAIRTRGLAEALADLPALYREMDDSRLMTLLSDAMFAAEMKGMLDGTGD
;
A
#
# COMPACT_ATOMS: atom_id res chain seq x y z
N GLY A 1 0.56 -22.28 6.01
CA GLY A 1 1.76 -23.13 6.22
C GLY A 1 1.92 -23.34 7.71
N TYR A 2 3.14 -23.34 8.25
CA TYR A 2 3.35 -23.40 9.69
C TYR A 2 4.63 -22.69 10.14
N SER A 3 4.67 -22.25 11.39
CA SER A 3 5.85 -21.73 12.08
C SER A 3 5.81 -22.21 13.52
N CYS A 4 6.90 -22.79 13.98
CA CYS A 4 7.01 -23.37 15.31
C CYS A 4 8.07 -22.62 16.12
N MET A 5 7.77 -22.38 17.39
CA MET A 5 8.68 -21.76 18.32
C MET A 5 8.72 -22.58 19.61
N GLU A 6 9.92 -22.78 20.13
CA GLU A 6 10.14 -23.50 21.38
C GLU A 6 10.07 -22.52 22.55
N ILE A 7 9.36 -22.90 23.60
CA ILE A 7 9.18 -22.11 24.81
C ILE A 7 10.25 -22.53 25.83
N GLU A 8 11.13 -21.60 26.20
CA GLU A 8 12.02 -21.75 27.34
C GLU A 8 11.30 -21.30 28.60
N HIS A 9 10.90 -22.25 29.43
CA HIS A 9 10.27 -21.99 30.72
C HIS A 9 11.28 -21.57 31.78
N GLY A 10 10.83 -20.75 32.72
CA GLY A 10 11.57 -20.34 33.90
C GLY A 10 10.67 -20.20 35.11
N MET A 11 11.29 -19.97 36.27
CA MET A 11 10.58 -19.71 37.53
C MET A 11 10.96 -18.34 38.05
N LEU A 12 9.96 -17.56 38.45
CA LEU A 12 10.13 -16.32 39.21
C LEU A 12 9.46 -16.52 40.58
N GLY A 13 10.25 -16.92 41.57
CA GLY A 13 9.74 -17.36 42.87
C GLY A 13 8.89 -18.63 42.71
N LYS A 14 7.58 -18.53 43.00
CA LYS A 14 6.61 -19.63 42.82
C LYS A 14 5.86 -19.58 41.49
N MET A 15 6.06 -18.54 40.69
CA MET A 15 5.35 -18.37 39.41
C MET A 15 6.15 -18.97 38.26
N HIS A 16 5.48 -19.77 37.43
CA HIS A 16 5.97 -20.22 36.14
C HIS A 16 5.92 -19.07 35.15
N ILE A 17 7.05 -18.77 34.51
CA ILE A 17 7.17 -17.71 33.51
C ILE A 17 7.77 -18.25 32.22
N ILE A 18 7.48 -17.58 31.11
CA ILE A 18 8.19 -17.80 29.86
C ILE A 18 9.43 -16.92 29.87
N ARG A 19 10.61 -17.54 29.84
CA ARG A 19 11.89 -16.84 29.83
C ARG A 19 12.28 -16.39 28.43
N ALA A 20 12.07 -17.25 27.45
CA ALA A 20 12.33 -16.94 26.05
C ALA A 20 11.44 -17.79 25.13
N ILE A 21 11.22 -17.28 23.92
CA ILE A 21 10.57 -18.03 22.84
C ILE A 21 11.55 -18.04 21.69
N ARG A 22 11.98 -19.23 21.28
CA ARG A 22 13.01 -19.41 20.24
C ARG A 22 12.36 -19.95 18.98
N TRP A 23 12.47 -19.21 17.88
CA TRP A 23 12.07 -19.71 16.58
C TRP A 23 12.95 -20.91 16.17
N ARG A 24 12.34 -21.93 15.60
CA ARG A 24 13.02 -23.12 15.09
C ARG A 24 12.76 -23.26 13.60
N ASP A 25 13.80 -23.63 12.85
CA ASP A 25 13.70 -23.80 11.41
C ASP A 25 12.69 -24.90 11.04
N SER A 26 11.97 -24.67 9.94
CA SER A 26 10.94 -25.58 9.45
C SER A 26 11.43 -27.01 9.15
N GLY A 27 12.72 -27.19 8.85
CA GLY A 27 13.34 -28.49 8.59
C GLY A 27 13.36 -29.43 9.80
N HIS A 28 13.21 -28.91 11.02
CA HIS A 28 13.10 -29.71 12.25
C HIS A 28 11.72 -30.38 12.42
N PHE A 29 10.77 -30.11 11.54
CA PHE A 29 9.41 -30.63 11.63
C PHE A 29 9.08 -31.53 10.43
N CYS A 30 8.09 -32.40 10.64
CA CYS A 30 7.50 -33.25 9.62
C CYS A 30 6.00 -33.40 9.87
N LEU A 31 5.27 -33.80 8.83
CA LEU A 31 3.89 -34.24 8.99
C LEU A 31 3.89 -35.73 9.29
N ASN A 32 2.92 -36.17 10.08
CA ASN A 32 2.68 -37.59 10.29
C ASN A 32 2.25 -38.23 8.94
N PRO A 33 2.93 -39.28 8.42
CA PRO A 33 2.52 -39.93 7.17
C PRO A 33 1.13 -40.58 7.23
N ASP A 34 0.70 -41.03 8.41
CA ASP A 34 -0.61 -41.65 8.62
C ASP A 34 -1.73 -40.60 8.72
N ASP A 35 -1.39 -39.39 9.21
CA ASP A 35 -2.30 -38.24 9.29
C ASP A 35 -1.58 -36.95 8.90
N LEU A 36 -1.74 -36.55 7.63
CA LEU A 36 -1.08 -35.37 7.07
C LEU A 36 -1.58 -34.04 7.66
N SER A 37 -2.57 -34.05 8.56
CA SER A 37 -3.01 -32.88 9.32
C SER A 37 -2.17 -32.62 10.57
N GLU A 38 -1.47 -33.64 11.06
CA GLU A 38 -0.70 -33.58 12.30
C GLU A 38 0.76 -33.19 12.04
N LEU A 39 1.21 -32.10 12.69
CA LEU A 39 2.60 -31.66 12.65
C LEU A 39 3.36 -32.25 13.84
N ARG A 40 4.59 -32.72 13.59
CA ARG A 40 5.44 -33.42 14.55
C ARG A 40 6.90 -32.99 14.42
N LEU A 41 7.69 -33.29 15.46
CA LEU A 41 9.14 -33.12 15.48
C LEU A 41 9.80 -34.23 14.67
N ARG A 42 10.76 -33.86 13.84
CA ARG A 42 11.54 -34.80 13.04
C ARG A 42 12.68 -35.36 13.87
N ASP A 43 12.59 -36.64 14.21
CA ASP A 43 13.61 -37.42 14.94
C ASP A 43 14.24 -38.53 14.07
N GLY A 44 13.77 -38.69 12.83
CA GLY A 44 14.17 -39.77 11.93
C GLY A 44 13.29 -41.03 12.00
N SER A 45 12.30 -41.06 12.89
CA SER A 45 11.26 -42.10 12.89
C SER A 45 10.27 -41.88 11.73
N HIS A 46 9.46 -42.91 11.43
CA HIS A 46 8.46 -42.85 10.36
C HIS A 46 7.44 -41.72 10.60
N ALA A 47 6.87 -41.64 11.80
CA ALA A 47 5.80 -40.70 12.13
C ALA A 47 6.30 -39.39 12.76
N GLY A 48 7.55 -39.33 13.21
CA GLY A 48 8.04 -38.23 14.06
C GLY A 48 7.44 -38.26 15.47
N VAL A 49 7.89 -37.33 16.31
CA VAL A 49 7.51 -37.23 17.73
C VAL A 49 6.51 -36.09 17.93
N ALA A 50 5.46 -36.35 18.72
CA ALA A 50 4.49 -35.33 19.07
C ALA A 50 5.13 -34.19 19.90
N PHE A 51 4.59 -32.98 19.77
CA PHE A 51 5.06 -31.85 20.57
C PHE A 51 4.84 -32.09 22.05
N GLN A 52 5.85 -31.74 22.85
CA GLN A 52 5.71 -31.73 24.31
C GLN A 52 4.66 -30.70 24.72
N PRO A 53 3.64 -31.06 25.52
CA PRO A 53 2.65 -30.12 26.01
C PRO A 53 3.30 -28.93 26.70
N PHE A 54 2.78 -27.73 26.42
CA PHE A 54 3.29 -26.45 26.94
C PHE A 54 4.72 -26.09 26.52
N GLY A 55 5.43 -26.91 25.75
CA GLY A 55 6.80 -26.63 25.31
C GLY A 55 6.91 -25.81 24.03
N TRP A 56 5.81 -25.59 23.30
CA TRP A 56 5.83 -25.08 21.93
C TRP A 56 4.69 -24.12 21.63
N VAL A 57 4.99 -23.09 20.82
CA VAL A 57 4.00 -22.29 20.09
C VAL A 57 3.99 -22.77 18.65
N VAL A 58 2.87 -23.32 18.20
CA VAL A 58 2.72 -23.92 16.87
C VAL A 58 1.66 -23.16 16.09
N HIS A 59 2.11 -22.20 15.29
CA HIS A 59 1.22 -21.46 14.41
C HIS A 59 1.04 -22.21 13.07
N GLN A 60 -0.19 -22.55 12.72
CA GLN A 60 -0.54 -23.10 11.42
C GLN A 60 -1.51 -22.16 10.72
N SER A 61 -1.02 -21.40 9.74
CA SER A 61 -1.87 -20.51 8.94
C SER A 61 -2.64 -21.34 7.91
N ARG A 62 -3.96 -21.17 7.90
CA ARG A 62 -4.91 -21.86 7.00
C ARG A 62 -5.27 -20.98 5.81
N SER A 63 -4.26 -20.52 5.08
CA SER A 63 -4.47 -19.69 3.88
C SER A 63 -5.15 -20.44 2.73
N ARG A 64 -5.09 -21.78 2.74
CA ARG A 64 -5.72 -22.66 1.74
C ARG A 64 -6.20 -23.95 2.41
N THR A 65 -7.24 -24.55 1.85
CA THR A 65 -7.68 -25.90 2.20
C THR A 65 -6.66 -26.96 1.78
N GLY A 66 -6.54 -28.02 2.58
CA GLY A 66 -5.62 -29.13 2.34
C GLY A 66 -4.90 -29.58 3.61
N TYR A 67 -3.97 -30.52 3.44
CA TYR A 67 -3.13 -31.05 4.51
C TYR A 67 -2.04 -30.03 4.92
N GLY A 68 -1.36 -30.24 6.06
CA GLY A 68 -0.50 -29.24 6.69
C GLY A 68 0.57 -28.62 5.78
N GLY A 69 1.14 -29.40 4.85
CA GLY A 69 2.15 -28.96 3.89
C GLY A 69 1.58 -28.19 2.69
N ALA A 70 0.29 -28.30 2.45
CA ALA A 70 -0.41 -27.71 1.31
C ALA A 70 -1.03 -26.33 1.63
N THR A 71 -1.11 -25.95 2.91
CA THR A 71 -1.81 -24.75 3.39
C THR A 71 -1.02 -23.44 3.21
N GLY A 72 0.28 -23.51 2.89
CA GLY A 72 1.13 -22.33 2.70
C GLY A 72 0.81 -21.57 1.41
N LEU A 73 0.73 -20.24 1.50
CA LEU A 73 0.57 -19.36 0.33
C LEU A 73 1.66 -19.57 -0.74
N VAL A 74 2.88 -19.86 -0.31
CA VAL A 74 4.03 -20.17 -1.20
C VAL A 74 3.67 -21.25 -2.23
N ARG A 75 2.81 -22.23 -1.87
CA ARG A 75 2.40 -23.29 -2.78
C ARG A 75 1.60 -22.77 -3.98
N THR A 76 0.81 -21.71 -3.80
CA THR A 76 0.06 -21.05 -4.87
C THR A 76 0.97 -20.12 -5.68
N LEU A 77 1.94 -19.47 -5.01
CA LEU A 77 2.84 -18.49 -5.62
C LEU A 77 3.95 -19.10 -6.48
N ILE A 78 4.17 -20.42 -6.39
CA ILE A 78 5.24 -21.09 -7.13
C ILE A 78 5.13 -20.92 -8.65
N TRP A 79 3.91 -20.97 -9.21
CA TRP A 79 3.71 -20.88 -10.65
C TRP A 79 3.95 -19.47 -11.18
N PRO A 80 3.33 -18.40 -10.62
CA PRO A 80 3.68 -17.03 -10.98
C PRO A 80 5.16 -16.74 -10.83
N PHE A 81 5.80 -17.23 -9.75
CA PHE A 81 7.23 -17.05 -9.53
C PHE A 81 8.06 -17.72 -10.63
N ILE A 82 7.82 -18.99 -10.95
CA ILE A 82 8.60 -19.73 -11.95
C ILE A 82 8.44 -19.09 -13.33
N PHE A 83 7.21 -18.85 -13.78
CA PHE A 83 6.97 -18.28 -15.10
C PHE A 83 7.55 -16.87 -15.23
N LYS A 84 7.41 -16.03 -14.20
CA LYS A 84 8.04 -14.71 -14.17
C LYS A 84 9.56 -14.81 -14.30
N ASN A 85 10.22 -15.64 -13.48
CA ASN A 85 11.68 -15.72 -13.50
C ASN A 85 12.22 -16.25 -14.83
N TYR A 86 11.54 -17.23 -15.44
CA TYR A 86 11.90 -17.66 -16.79
C TYR A 86 11.71 -16.54 -17.81
N SER A 87 10.60 -15.81 -17.78
CA SER A 87 10.39 -14.68 -18.69
C SER A 87 11.39 -13.55 -18.51
N VAL A 88 11.83 -13.25 -17.29
CA VAL A 88 12.90 -12.25 -17.05
C VAL A 88 14.22 -12.72 -17.66
N ARG A 89 14.59 -13.99 -17.46
CA ARG A 89 15.82 -14.55 -18.02
C ARG A 89 15.77 -14.56 -19.55
N ASP A 90 14.68 -15.05 -20.11
CA ASP A 90 14.51 -15.19 -21.56
C ASP A 90 14.43 -13.79 -22.22
N LEU A 91 13.84 -12.79 -21.53
CA LEU A 91 13.90 -11.39 -21.97
C LEU A 91 15.33 -10.85 -21.96
N ALA A 92 16.15 -11.17 -20.95
CA ALA A 92 17.54 -10.75 -20.92
C ALA A 92 18.36 -11.36 -22.09
N GLU A 93 18.16 -12.64 -22.39
CA GLU A 93 18.77 -13.32 -23.54
C GLU A 93 18.28 -12.71 -24.87
N PHE A 94 16.98 -12.43 -24.98
CA PHE A 94 16.39 -11.73 -26.11
C PHE A 94 17.05 -10.36 -26.31
N LEU A 95 17.19 -9.56 -25.25
CA LEU A 95 17.84 -8.25 -25.31
C LEU A 95 19.33 -8.35 -25.66
N GLU A 96 20.02 -9.43 -25.29
CA GLU A 96 21.40 -9.66 -25.68
C GLU A 96 21.53 -9.92 -27.19
N VAL A 97 20.67 -10.78 -27.74
CA VAL A 97 20.68 -11.16 -29.16
C VAL A 97 20.23 -10.01 -30.07
N TYR A 98 19.14 -9.34 -29.70
CA TYR A 98 18.51 -8.31 -30.54
C TYR A 98 18.95 -6.88 -30.20
N GLY A 99 19.43 -6.63 -28.98
CA GLY A 99 19.94 -5.31 -28.57
C GLY A 99 21.32 -5.00 -29.16
N LEU A 100 22.07 -6.02 -29.59
CA LEU A 100 23.41 -5.88 -30.18
C LEU A 100 23.53 -6.71 -31.48
N PRO A 101 23.02 -6.21 -32.62
CA PRO A 101 23.15 -6.92 -33.89
C PRO A 101 24.63 -7.11 -34.25
N MET A 102 25.01 -8.34 -34.64
CA MET A 102 26.36 -8.64 -35.10
C MET A 102 26.69 -7.87 -36.37
N LYS A 103 27.87 -7.25 -36.41
CA LYS A 103 28.34 -6.48 -37.57
C LYS A 103 29.19 -7.37 -38.47
N VAL A 104 28.85 -7.44 -39.75
CA VAL A 104 29.59 -8.26 -40.72
C VAL A 104 30.18 -7.38 -41.83
N GLY A 105 31.50 -7.35 -41.94
CA GLY A 105 32.23 -6.69 -43.03
C GLY A 105 32.42 -7.61 -44.22
N LYS A 106 32.12 -7.14 -45.44
CA LYS A 106 32.35 -7.91 -46.67
C LYS A 106 33.62 -7.44 -47.37
N TYR A 107 34.45 -8.37 -47.85
CA TYR A 107 35.67 -8.05 -48.61
C TYR A 107 35.74 -8.82 -49.94
N PRO A 108 36.35 -8.27 -51.01
CA PRO A 108 36.41 -8.92 -52.32
C PRO A 108 37.34 -10.16 -52.33
N SER A 109 37.01 -11.12 -53.19
CA SER A 109 37.82 -12.32 -53.46
C SER A 109 39.14 -11.92 -54.11
N GLY A 110 40.19 -11.69 -53.30
CA GLY A 110 41.47 -11.12 -53.74
C GLY A 110 42.10 -10.15 -52.75
N ALA A 111 41.39 -9.81 -51.65
CA ALA A 111 41.94 -8.96 -50.59
C ALA A 111 43.19 -9.56 -49.95
N THR A 112 44.21 -8.72 -49.76
CA THR A 112 45.46 -9.09 -49.09
C THR A 112 45.25 -9.39 -47.59
N PRO A 113 46.15 -10.17 -46.95
CA PRO A 113 46.08 -10.42 -45.51
C PRO A 113 46.02 -9.12 -44.68
N GLU A 114 46.76 -8.09 -45.10
CA GLU A 114 46.79 -6.78 -44.46
C GLU A 114 45.43 -6.10 -44.52
N GLN A 115 44.78 -6.10 -45.69
CA GLN A 115 43.43 -5.54 -45.89
C GLN A 115 42.36 -6.28 -45.06
N LYS A 116 42.44 -7.61 -44.98
CA LYS A 116 41.52 -8.41 -44.13
C LYS A 116 41.70 -8.06 -42.66
N SER A 117 42.94 -7.95 -42.19
CA SER A 117 43.24 -7.61 -40.79
C SER A 117 42.81 -6.19 -40.43
N ALA A 118 42.95 -5.23 -41.36
CA ALA A 118 42.51 -3.85 -41.18
C ALA A 118 40.97 -3.76 -41.13
N LEU A 119 40.27 -4.49 -42.01
CA LEU A 119 38.80 -4.56 -41.98
C LEU A 119 38.30 -5.24 -40.70
N MET A 120 38.93 -6.32 -40.26
CA MET A 120 38.56 -6.98 -39.00
C MET A 120 38.74 -6.05 -37.80
N ARG A 121 39.85 -5.30 -37.75
CA ARG A 121 40.07 -4.27 -36.72
C ARG A 121 39.01 -3.19 -36.77
N ALA A 122 38.67 -2.67 -37.95
CA ALA A 122 37.62 -1.67 -38.11
C ALA A 122 36.24 -2.20 -37.68
N VAL A 123 35.88 -3.44 -38.04
CA VAL A 123 34.61 -4.07 -37.64
C VAL A 123 34.56 -4.29 -36.12
N MET A 124 35.68 -4.64 -35.49
CA MET A 124 35.79 -4.80 -34.04
C MET A 124 35.81 -3.47 -33.28
N ASP A 125 36.36 -2.40 -33.86
CA ASP A 125 36.38 -1.05 -33.25
C ASP A 125 35.01 -0.37 -33.28
N ILE A 126 34.18 -0.68 -34.29
CA ILE A 126 32.85 -0.07 -34.47
C ILE A 126 31.83 -0.58 -33.43
N GLY A 127 32.14 -1.53 -32.52
CA GLY A 127 31.17 -1.99 -31.51
C GLY A 127 31.71 -2.83 -30.35
N ARG A 128 30.86 -3.08 -29.34
CA ARG A 128 31.16 -4.01 -28.24
C ARG A 128 31.26 -5.44 -28.80
N ARG A 129 32.50 -5.91 -28.99
CA ARG A 129 33.00 -7.31 -29.02
C ARG A 129 32.31 -8.37 -29.91
N THR A 130 31.41 -8.01 -30.82
CA THR A 130 30.80 -9.01 -31.73
C THR A 130 30.77 -8.53 -33.18
N GLY A 131 31.66 -9.07 -34.02
CA GLY A 131 31.70 -8.80 -35.44
C GLY A 131 32.58 -9.79 -36.21
N GLY A 132 32.39 -9.88 -37.53
CA GLY A 132 33.13 -10.82 -38.38
C GLY A 132 33.33 -10.30 -39.79
N ILE A 133 34.24 -10.93 -40.55
CA ILE A 133 34.48 -10.59 -41.95
C ILE A 133 34.25 -11.79 -42.86
N ILE A 134 33.60 -11.59 -44.00
CA ILE A 134 33.31 -12.64 -45.00
C ILE A 134 33.67 -12.20 -46.43
N PRO A 135 34.10 -13.11 -47.33
CA PRO A 135 34.25 -12.79 -48.74
C PRO A 135 32.92 -12.36 -49.37
N ALA A 136 32.94 -11.39 -50.28
CA ALA A 136 31.75 -10.80 -50.90
C ALA A 136 30.93 -11.80 -51.74
N GLY A 137 31.56 -12.89 -52.21
CA GLY A 137 30.90 -13.99 -52.90
C GLY A 137 30.25 -15.04 -51.98
N MET A 138 30.36 -14.88 -50.66
CA MET A 138 29.75 -15.76 -49.66
C MET A 138 28.71 -14.94 -48.89
N SER A 139 27.44 -15.33 -48.95
CA SER A 139 26.40 -14.77 -48.10
C SER A 139 26.25 -15.62 -46.84
N LEU A 140 26.27 -14.95 -45.69
CA LEU A 140 25.73 -15.50 -44.45
C LEU A 140 24.37 -14.83 -44.27
N GLU A 141 23.30 -15.53 -44.63
CA GLU A 141 21.94 -15.05 -44.39
C GLU A 141 21.57 -15.37 -42.95
N PHE A 142 21.56 -14.33 -42.10
CA PHE A 142 20.79 -14.41 -40.87
C PHE A 142 19.33 -14.40 -41.31
N GLN A 143 18.65 -15.54 -41.25
CA GLN A 143 17.20 -15.54 -41.30
C GLN A 143 16.76 -14.57 -40.21
N ALA A 144 16.16 -13.45 -40.62
CA ALA A 144 15.67 -12.44 -39.70
C ALA A 144 14.75 -13.19 -38.73
N ALA A 145 15.26 -13.39 -37.52
CA ALA A 145 14.51 -14.09 -36.50
C ALA A 145 13.25 -13.25 -36.31
N ALA A 146 12.11 -13.85 -36.67
CA ALA A 146 10.85 -13.16 -36.94
C ALA A 146 10.61 -12.12 -35.85
N ASN A 147 10.50 -10.83 -36.23
CA ASN A 147 10.30 -9.65 -35.37
C ASN A 147 9.92 -10.03 -33.94
N GLY A 148 10.90 -10.36 -33.11
CA GLY A 148 10.63 -10.77 -31.75
C GLY A 148 10.12 -9.55 -31.02
N GLN A 149 8.85 -9.56 -30.60
CA GLN A 149 8.33 -8.49 -29.76
C GLN A 149 8.73 -8.80 -28.31
N ALA A 150 9.14 -7.79 -27.56
CA ALA A 150 9.41 -7.93 -26.12
C ALA A 150 8.10 -8.13 -25.32
N ASP A 151 6.97 -7.69 -25.89
CA ASP A 151 5.65 -7.66 -25.29
C ASP A 151 5.19 -8.99 -24.65
N PRO A 152 5.42 -10.19 -25.24
CA PRO A 152 5.03 -11.45 -24.61
C PRO A 152 5.77 -11.72 -23.29
N PHE A 153 7.05 -11.31 -23.19
CA PHE A 153 7.83 -11.48 -21.96
C PHE A 153 7.33 -10.52 -20.89
N GLU A 154 7.15 -9.25 -21.23
CA GLU A 154 6.62 -8.24 -20.30
C GLU A 154 5.21 -8.58 -19.82
N THR A 155 4.36 -9.10 -20.72
CA THR A 155 3.01 -9.56 -20.39
C THR A 155 3.04 -10.69 -19.36
N MET A 156 3.94 -11.67 -19.52
CA MET A 156 4.09 -12.76 -18.58
C MET A 156 4.64 -12.28 -17.22
N ILE A 157 5.60 -11.35 -17.23
CA ILE A 157 6.15 -10.73 -16.02
C ILE A 157 5.03 -9.99 -15.27
N SER A 158 4.28 -9.13 -15.96
CA SER A 158 3.16 -8.37 -15.39
C SER A 158 2.07 -9.29 -14.85
N TRP A 159 1.69 -10.34 -15.60
CA TRP A 159 0.74 -11.34 -15.12
C TRP A 159 1.23 -12.02 -13.84
N GLY A 160 2.52 -12.34 -13.76
CA GLY A 160 3.16 -12.93 -12.58
C GLY A 160 3.07 -12.01 -11.36
N GLU A 161 3.53 -10.76 -11.48
CA GLU A 161 3.52 -9.77 -10.38
C GLU A 161 2.10 -9.44 -9.91
N ARG A 162 1.15 -9.29 -10.84
CA ARG A 162 -0.26 -9.05 -10.53
C ARG A 162 -0.89 -10.24 -9.81
N SER A 163 -0.55 -11.46 -10.23
CA SER A 163 -1.05 -12.68 -9.59
C SER A 163 -0.52 -12.82 -8.16
N ILE A 164 0.76 -12.51 -7.94
CA ILE A 164 1.38 -12.50 -6.60
C ILE A 164 0.71 -11.44 -5.71
N SER A 165 0.53 -10.22 -6.22
CA SER A 165 -0.10 -9.11 -5.50
C SER A 165 -1.54 -9.46 -5.08
N LYS A 166 -2.34 -10.03 -5.99
CA LYS A 166 -3.71 -10.48 -5.67
C LYS A 166 -3.73 -11.57 -4.61
N ALA A 167 -2.82 -12.54 -4.70
CA ALA A 167 -2.79 -13.67 -3.77
C ALA A 167 -2.36 -13.27 -2.35
N ILE A 168 -1.51 -12.26 -2.20
CA ILE A 168 -0.99 -11.81 -0.88
C ILE A 168 -1.82 -10.66 -0.32
N LEU A 169 -2.03 -9.61 -1.11
CA LEU A 169 -2.65 -8.35 -0.66
C LEU A 169 -4.15 -8.30 -0.94
N GLY A 170 -4.71 -9.26 -1.69
CA GLY A 170 -6.10 -9.27 -2.12
C GLY A 170 -6.41 -8.37 -3.31
N GLY A 171 -5.42 -7.64 -3.84
CA GLY A 171 -5.60 -6.76 -4.99
C GLY A 171 -4.28 -6.20 -5.53
N THR A 172 -4.34 -5.45 -6.63
CA THR A 172 -3.15 -4.89 -7.30
C THR A 172 -2.99 -3.38 -7.13
N LEU A 173 -4.09 -2.64 -6.99
CA LEU A 173 -4.10 -1.17 -7.12
C LEU A 173 -3.42 -0.39 -5.98
N THR A 174 -3.19 -1.02 -4.83
CA THR A 174 -2.45 -0.40 -3.73
C THR A 174 -0.94 -0.54 -3.86
N THR A 175 -0.46 -1.28 -4.87
CA THR A 175 0.96 -1.54 -5.14
C THR A 175 1.33 -1.12 -6.57
N GLU A 176 0.42 -1.29 -7.53
CA GLU A 176 0.53 -0.85 -8.91
C GLU A 176 -0.59 0.15 -9.20
N ALA A 177 -0.27 1.44 -9.23
CA ALA A 177 -1.20 2.44 -9.75
C ALA A 177 -1.27 2.27 -11.27
N GLY A 178 -2.35 1.64 -11.77
CA GLY A 178 -2.60 1.66 -13.21
C GLY A 178 -2.89 3.11 -13.67
N ASP A 179 -2.67 3.39 -14.96
CA ASP A 179 -2.90 4.71 -15.59
C ASP A 179 -4.35 5.27 -15.42
N LYS A 180 -5.26 4.46 -14.86
CA LYS A 180 -6.68 4.81 -14.61
C LYS A 180 -7.16 4.48 -13.19
N GLY A 181 -6.28 4.55 -12.19
CA GLY A 181 -6.65 4.27 -10.79
C GLY A 181 -7.47 5.39 -10.14
N ALA A 182 -8.80 5.27 -10.11
CA ALA A 182 -9.66 6.16 -9.33
C ALA A 182 -9.42 5.97 -7.82
N ARG A 183 -9.33 7.08 -7.06
CA ARG A 183 -9.07 7.09 -5.60
C ARG A 183 -10.02 6.18 -4.81
N SER A 184 -11.29 6.10 -5.23
CA SER A 184 -12.30 5.21 -4.65
C SER A 184 -11.99 3.73 -4.80
N LEU A 185 -11.34 3.33 -5.90
CA LEU A 185 -10.94 1.93 -6.13
C LEU A 185 -9.75 1.55 -5.23
N GLY A 186 -8.87 2.51 -4.94
CA GLY A 186 -7.79 2.34 -3.97
C GLY A 186 -8.29 2.10 -2.54
N GLU A 187 -9.36 2.78 -2.13
CA GLU A 187 -10.00 2.60 -0.82
C GLU A 187 -10.56 1.19 -0.65
N VAL A 188 -11.30 0.67 -1.65
CA VAL A 188 -11.83 -0.71 -1.65
C VAL A 188 -10.70 -1.74 -1.53
N HIS A 189 -9.60 -1.55 -2.26
CA HIS A 189 -8.45 -2.46 -2.16
C HIS A 189 -7.77 -2.42 -0.80
N ASN A 190 -7.78 -1.27 -0.13
CA ASN A 190 -7.26 -1.15 1.23
C ASN A 190 -8.18 -1.83 2.26
N GLU A 191 -9.50 -1.80 2.05
CA GLU A 191 -10.47 -2.55 2.86
C GLU A 191 -10.22 -4.06 2.76
N VAL A 192 -10.06 -4.61 1.55
CA VAL A 192 -9.72 -6.03 1.34
C VAL A 192 -8.40 -6.39 2.05
N ARG A 193 -7.38 -5.53 1.96
CA ARG A 193 -6.10 -5.74 2.67
C ARG A 193 -6.31 -5.81 4.18
N ARG A 194 -7.18 -4.96 4.75
CA ARG A 194 -7.52 -4.97 6.17
C ARG A 194 -8.30 -6.22 6.57
N GLU A 195 -9.21 -6.70 5.73
CA GLU A 195 -9.91 -7.96 5.98
C GLU A 195 -8.96 -9.15 6.06
N ILE A 196 -7.98 -9.22 5.15
CA ILE A 196 -6.93 -10.26 5.17
C ILE A 196 -6.11 -10.14 6.45
N ARG A 197 -5.64 -8.94 6.80
CA ARG A 197 -4.92 -8.67 8.06
C ARG A 197 -5.72 -9.13 9.28
N ASP A 198 -7.01 -8.80 9.33
CA ASP A 198 -7.88 -9.15 10.45
C ASP A 198 -8.11 -10.66 10.54
N SER A 199 -8.20 -11.35 9.41
CA SER A 199 -8.23 -12.82 9.34
C SER A 199 -6.94 -13.45 9.90
N ASP A 200 -5.78 -12.91 9.51
CA ASP A 200 -4.48 -13.37 10.01
C ASP A 200 -4.32 -13.12 11.50
N LEU A 201 -4.72 -11.94 11.99
CA LEU A 201 -4.70 -11.60 13.42
C LEU A 201 -5.62 -12.50 14.24
N ARG A 202 -6.79 -12.89 13.73
CA ARG A 202 -7.66 -13.88 14.39
C ARG A 202 -6.98 -15.23 14.53
N GLN A 203 -6.29 -15.70 13.48
CA GLN A 203 -5.54 -16.95 13.52
C GLN A 203 -4.36 -16.88 14.50
N LEU A 204 -3.62 -15.77 14.51
CA LEU A 204 -2.54 -15.54 15.47
C LEU A 204 -3.05 -15.48 16.90
N ALA A 205 -4.14 -14.76 17.16
CA ALA A 205 -4.77 -14.69 18.48
C ALA A 205 -5.19 -16.08 18.96
N ALA A 206 -5.76 -16.92 18.08
CA ALA A 206 -6.10 -18.29 18.42
C ALA A 206 -4.86 -19.11 18.83
N THR A 207 -3.74 -18.98 18.09
CA THR A 207 -2.47 -19.64 18.45
C THR A 207 -1.92 -19.15 19.79
N LEU A 208 -1.82 -17.82 20.00
CA LEU A 208 -1.29 -17.26 21.24
C LEU A 208 -2.15 -17.62 22.45
N ASN A 209 -3.48 -17.60 22.30
CA ASN A 209 -4.37 -17.98 23.40
C ASN A 209 -4.25 -19.46 23.75
N ARG A 210 -4.11 -20.34 22.75
CA ARG A 210 -3.96 -21.78 22.93
C ARG A 210 -2.60 -22.17 23.52
N ASP A 211 -1.52 -21.59 23.01
CA ASP A 211 -0.15 -22.06 23.29
C ASP A 211 0.62 -21.21 24.30
N LEU A 212 0.19 -19.97 24.55
CA LEU A 212 0.86 -19.05 25.47
C LEU A 212 -0.01 -18.76 26.70
N VAL A 213 -1.22 -18.24 26.47
CA VAL A 213 -2.08 -17.75 27.56
C VAL A 213 -2.63 -18.89 28.39
N TYR A 214 -3.18 -19.92 27.74
CA TYR A 214 -3.71 -21.09 28.44
C TYR A 214 -2.62 -21.81 29.26
N PRO A 215 -1.43 -22.13 28.72
CA PRO A 215 -0.38 -22.78 29.50
C PRO A 215 0.13 -21.93 30.67
N LEU A 216 0.34 -20.63 30.47
CA LEU A 216 0.72 -19.73 31.57
C LEU A 216 -0.33 -19.69 32.68
N TYR A 217 -1.61 -19.62 32.33
CA TYR A 217 -2.68 -19.63 33.32
C TYR A 217 -2.73 -20.98 34.04
N ALA A 218 -2.68 -22.09 33.30
CA ALA A 218 -2.77 -23.44 33.83
C ALA A 218 -1.62 -23.79 34.78
N LEU A 219 -0.39 -23.32 34.50
CA LEU A 219 0.78 -23.58 35.33
C LEU A 219 0.83 -22.71 36.61
N ASN A 220 0.12 -21.58 36.63
CA ASN A 220 0.18 -20.62 37.75
C ASN A 220 -1.06 -20.59 38.63
N THR A 221 -2.16 -21.22 38.22
CA THR A 221 -3.40 -21.24 39.00
C THR A 221 -3.51 -22.51 39.85
N ALA A 222 -3.98 -22.34 41.09
CA ALA A 222 -4.37 -23.46 41.95
C ALA A 222 -5.87 -23.82 41.81
N HIS A 223 -6.64 -23.03 41.06
CA HIS A 223 -8.08 -23.21 40.89
C HIS A 223 -8.42 -24.11 39.71
N ALA A 224 -9.57 -24.77 39.76
CA ALA A 224 -10.10 -25.49 38.62
C ALA A 224 -10.27 -24.56 37.41
N ILE A 225 -9.78 -24.98 36.24
CA ILE A 225 -9.76 -24.15 35.03
C ILE A 225 -11.09 -24.29 34.30
N ASP A 226 -11.87 -23.20 34.24
CA ASP A 226 -13.00 -23.08 33.32
C ASP A 226 -12.54 -22.48 31.99
N ILE A 227 -12.56 -23.30 30.93
CA ILE A 227 -12.15 -22.92 29.57
C ILE A 227 -12.95 -21.73 29.02
N ARG A 228 -14.22 -21.56 29.46
CA ARG A 228 -15.08 -20.46 29.00
C ARG A 228 -14.71 -19.11 29.61
N ARG A 229 -13.97 -19.11 30.72
CA ARG A 229 -13.58 -17.90 31.47
C ARG A 229 -12.09 -17.60 31.41
N LEU A 230 -11.36 -18.24 30.50
CA LEU A 230 -9.94 -17.97 30.30
C LEU A 230 -9.73 -16.52 29.80
N PRO A 231 -8.70 -15.81 30.33
CA PRO A 231 -8.27 -14.56 29.71
C PRO A 231 -7.83 -14.83 28.28
N ARG A 232 -8.08 -13.86 27.40
CA ARG A 232 -7.73 -13.96 25.98
C ARG A 232 -7.04 -12.69 25.52
N ILE A 233 -5.94 -12.84 24.81
CA ILE A 233 -5.35 -11.80 23.99
C ILE A 233 -6.27 -11.56 22.80
N CYS A 234 -6.67 -10.31 22.61
CA CYS A 234 -7.38 -9.83 21.45
C CYS A 234 -6.59 -8.68 20.80
N PHE A 235 -6.57 -8.65 19.48
CA PHE A 235 -6.00 -7.53 18.74
C PHE A 235 -7.09 -6.50 18.46
N GLN A 236 -6.81 -5.24 18.75
CA GLN A 236 -7.67 -4.13 18.34
C GLN A 236 -7.40 -3.84 16.87
N THR A 237 -8.31 -4.27 15.98
CA THR A 237 -8.16 -4.09 14.53
C THR A 237 -8.98 -2.92 13.97
N LYS A 238 -9.92 -2.41 14.76
CA LYS A 238 -10.71 -1.23 14.42
C LYS A 238 -9.79 -0.01 14.40
N GLU A 239 -9.72 0.65 13.25
CA GLU A 239 -9.17 2.00 13.21
C GLU A 239 -10.20 2.94 13.84
N PRO A 240 -9.77 3.95 14.62
CA PRO A 240 -10.66 5.02 15.05
C PRO A 240 -11.32 5.58 13.79
N GLY A 241 -12.66 5.56 13.77
CA GLY A 241 -13.37 6.19 12.66
C GLY A 241 -13.06 7.69 12.65
N ASP A 242 -13.40 8.34 11.55
CA ASP A 242 -13.29 9.80 11.48
C ASP A 242 -14.05 10.43 12.65
N ILE A 243 -13.31 11.05 13.57
CA ILE A 243 -13.82 11.63 14.81
C ILE A 243 -14.95 12.61 14.49
N THR A 244 -14.87 13.33 13.36
CA THR A 244 -15.93 14.25 12.94
C THR A 244 -17.23 13.53 12.61
N LYS A 245 -17.17 12.45 11.82
CA LYS A 245 -18.35 11.64 11.45
C LYS A 245 -18.97 10.93 12.66
N ILE A 246 -18.13 10.41 13.56
CA ILE A 246 -18.61 9.76 14.79
C ILE A 246 -19.24 10.79 15.71
N THR A 247 -18.60 11.94 15.92
CA THR A 247 -19.12 12.98 16.81
C THR A 247 -20.44 13.52 16.27
N SER A 248 -20.56 13.78 14.96
CA SER A 248 -21.82 14.21 14.36
C SER A 248 -22.92 13.15 14.50
N ALA A 249 -22.59 11.87 14.29
CA ALA A 249 -23.56 10.79 14.44
C ALA A 249 -24.01 10.60 15.89
N VAL A 250 -23.09 10.67 16.86
CA VAL A 250 -23.40 10.58 18.29
C VAL A 250 -24.31 11.74 18.70
N MET A 251 -24.03 12.97 18.26
CA MET A 251 -24.87 14.14 18.55
C MET A 251 -26.28 14.05 17.93
N GLN A 252 -26.41 13.43 16.75
CA GLN A 252 -27.71 13.18 16.11
C GLN A 252 -28.49 12.03 16.76
N LEU A 253 -27.80 11.01 17.26
CA LEU A 253 -28.42 9.85 17.90
C LEU A 253 -28.74 10.08 19.38
N SER A 254 -28.02 10.99 20.05
CA SER A 254 -28.25 11.34 21.46
C SER A 254 -29.62 11.97 21.73
N THR A 255 -30.33 12.42 20.70
CA THR A 255 -31.69 12.94 20.84
C THR A 255 -32.76 11.85 21.00
N GLY A 256 -32.40 10.57 20.83
CA GLY A 256 -33.36 9.46 20.91
C GLY A 256 -32.82 8.11 21.42
N MET A 257 -31.53 8.02 21.77
CA MET A 257 -30.90 6.79 22.25
C MET A 257 -29.83 7.06 23.31
N ASP A 258 -29.85 6.28 24.40
CA ASP A 258 -28.78 6.30 25.40
C ASP A 258 -27.56 5.53 24.89
N ILE A 259 -26.45 6.23 24.66
CA ILE A 259 -25.20 5.65 24.16
C ILE A 259 -24.20 5.54 25.33
N PRO A 260 -23.64 4.35 25.62
CA PRO A 260 -22.63 4.19 26.67
C PRO A 260 -21.35 4.98 26.39
N ASP A 261 -20.83 5.73 27.37
CA ASP A 261 -19.53 6.44 27.29
C ASP A 261 -18.36 5.52 26.88
N PRO A 262 -18.25 4.27 27.39
CA PRO A 262 -17.20 3.35 26.95
C PRO A 262 -17.25 3.05 25.44
N TRP A 263 -18.45 2.99 24.85
CA TRP A 263 -18.61 2.74 23.43
C TRP A 263 -18.13 3.92 22.59
N VAL A 264 -18.46 5.16 22.99
CA VAL A 264 -18.01 6.38 22.30
C VAL A 264 -16.48 6.49 22.32
N ARG A 265 -15.87 6.18 23.47
CA ARG A 265 -14.40 6.13 23.62
C ARG A 265 -13.77 5.06 22.74
N GLU A 266 -14.36 3.88 22.66
CA GLU A 266 -13.89 2.81 21.76
C GLU A 266 -13.94 3.25 20.29
N GLN A 267 -15.01 3.92 19.87
CA GLN A 267 -15.15 4.37 18.48
C GLN A 267 -14.21 5.54 18.13
N THR A 268 -14.01 6.47 19.06
CA THR A 268 -13.17 7.67 18.86
C THR A 268 -11.68 7.41 19.12
N GLY A 269 -11.34 6.29 19.78
CA GLY A 269 -9.97 5.97 20.19
C GLY A 269 -9.47 6.80 21.38
N ILE A 270 -10.34 7.58 22.04
CA ILE A 270 -9.95 8.43 23.18
C ILE A 270 -9.95 7.58 24.45
N PRO A 271 -8.80 7.39 25.12
CA PRO A 271 -8.70 6.55 26.31
C PRO A 271 -9.49 7.14 27.50
N GLN A 272 -9.77 6.28 28.49
CA GLN A 272 -10.27 6.76 29.78
C GLN A 272 -9.10 7.38 30.56
N PRO A 273 -9.24 8.60 31.10
CA PRO A 273 -8.16 9.24 31.84
C PRO A 273 -7.85 8.44 33.12
N ALA A 274 -6.56 8.27 33.41
CA ALA A 274 -6.12 7.68 34.66
C ALA A 274 -6.43 8.63 35.84
N PRO A 275 -6.56 8.12 37.08
CA PRO A 275 -6.75 8.97 38.25
C PRO A 275 -5.63 10.01 38.37
N GLY A 276 -5.96 11.30 38.22
CA GLY A 276 -5.01 12.42 38.31
C GLY A 276 -4.43 12.93 36.98
N GLU A 277 -4.84 12.37 35.84
CA GLU A 277 -4.41 12.83 34.52
C GLU A 277 -5.06 14.17 34.12
N ALA A 278 -4.31 15.07 33.48
CA ALA A 278 -4.82 16.37 33.06
C ALA A 278 -5.83 16.23 31.91
N ILE A 279 -7.08 16.63 32.13
CA ILE A 279 -8.17 16.49 31.15
C ILE A 279 -8.35 17.81 30.40
N PHE A 280 -8.26 17.78 29.07
CA PHE A 280 -8.63 18.90 28.22
C PHE A 280 -10.17 19.09 28.23
N ARG A 281 -10.65 20.24 28.74
CA ARG A 281 -12.07 20.60 28.75
C ARG A 281 -12.30 21.86 27.93
N VAL A 282 -13.15 21.78 26.92
CA VAL A 282 -13.68 22.97 26.23
C VAL A 282 -14.76 23.57 27.13
N ARG A 283 -14.54 24.79 27.63
CA ARG A 283 -15.60 25.55 28.33
C ARG A 283 -16.66 25.94 27.31
N GLN A 284 -17.80 25.25 27.31
CA GLN A 284 -19.00 25.77 26.65
C GLN A 284 -19.58 26.85 27.56
N SER A 285 -19.55 28.10 27.10
CA SER A 285 -20.31 29.20 27.71
C SER A 285 -21.79 29.01 27.37
N GLY A 286 -22.47 28.16 28.15
CA GLY A 286 -23.91 28.00 28.15
C GLY A 286 -24.53 28.73 29.33
N ASN A 287 -25.48 29.62 29.03
CA ASN A 287 -26.34 30.30 29.99
C ASN A 287 -27.06 29.30 30.90
N GLU A 288 -26.78 29.35 32.21
CA GLU A 288 -27.72 28.91 33.23
C GLU A 288 -28.11 30.11 34.11
N PRO A 289 -29.40 30.23 34.49
CA PRO A 289 -29.91 31.34 35.28
C PRO A 289 -29.38 31.30 36.71
N ALA A 290 -28.89 32.46 37.17
CA ALA A 290 -28.42 32.67 38.52
C ALA A 290 -29.53 32.42 39.55
N GLN A 291 -29.31 31.49 40.47
CA GLN A 291 -29.97 31.46 41.76
C GLN A 291 -29.06 32.10 42.81
N THR A 292 -29.65 33.05 43.51
CA THR A 292 -29.10 33.89 44.58
C THR A 292 -28.94 33.16 45.91
N ASP A 293 -28.04 33.72 46.71
CA ASP A 293 -27.92 33.69 48.18
C ASP A 293 -27.19 32.52 48.85
N LYS A 294 -25.94 32.79 49.27
CA LYS A 294 -25.67 33.24 50.65
C LYS A 294 -24.25 33.82 50.82
N GLU A 295 -24.19 34.91 51.56
CA GLU A 295 -23.02 35.75 51.90
C GLU A 295 -21.99 35.07 52.83
N MET A 296 -20.70 35.38 52.61
CA MET A 296 -19.83 35.99 53.64
C MET A 296 -18.57 36.64 52.99
N PRO A 297 -17.95 37.68 53.61
CA PRO A 297 -17.24 38.76 52.89
C PRO A 297 -15.71 38.80 53.18
N PRO A 298 -14.94 39.86 52.82
CA PRO A 298 -14.12 39.94 51.61
C PRO A 298 -12.60 40.05 51.91
N GLU A 299 -11.72 39.58 51.03
CA GLU A 299 -10.32 40.04 51.06
C GLU A 299 -9.67 40.19 49.68
N LYS A 300 -9.38 41.46 49.39
CA LYS A 300 -8.51 42.12 48.39
C LYS A 300 -8.07 41.35 47.13
N GLN A 301 -8.57 41.89 46.02
CA GLN A 301 -7.99 41.83 44.69
C GLN A 301 -6.66 42.62 44.63
N GLU A 302 -5.61 42.02 44.08
CA GLU A 302 -4.63 42.76 43.29
C GLU A 302 -4.91 42.50 41.80
N LYS A 303 -5.03 43.61 41.07
CA LYS A 303 -5.23 43.69 39.62
C LYS A 303 -3.88 43.48 38.93
N THR A 304 -3.84 42.61 37.92
CA THR A 304 -3.10 42.94 36.69
C THR A 304 -3.89 42.51 35.46
N GLU A 305 -4.25 43.56 34.74
CA GLU A 305 -4.89 43.76 33.45
C GLU A 305 -4.85 42.64 32.40
N GLN A 306 -6.01 42.49 31.79
CA GLN A 306 -6.30 41.78 30.55
C GLN A 306 -5.67 42.49 29.36
N THR A 307 -5.09 41.73 28.43
CA THR A 307 -5.28 42.01 27.00
C THR A 307 -5.03 40.73 26.19
N ALA A 308 -6.10 40.03 25.81
CA ALA A 308 -6.06 39.04 24.75
C ALA A 308 -7.22 39.32 23.79
N LEU A 309 -6.80 40.00 22.72
CA LEU A 309 -7.48 40.33 21.49
C LEU A 309 -8.20 39.11 20.89
N ALA A 310 -9.42 39.33 20.41
CA ALA A 310 -10.23 38.35 19.73
C ALA A 310 -9.50 37.76 18.50
N ALA A 311 -9.49 36.43 18.39
CA ALA A 311 -9.14 35.73 17.15
C ALA A 311 -10.30 34.82 16.73
N ARG A 312 -10.75 35.09 15.51
CA ARG A 312 -11.78 34.41 14.73
C ARG A 312 -11.45 32.92 14.50
N LEU A 313 -12.50 32.15 14.18
CA LEU A 313 -12.44 30.73 13.81
C LEU A 313 -11.38 30.44 12.75
N PRO A 314 -10.65 29.31 12.82
CA PRO A 314 -9.82 28.85 11.71
C PRO A 314 -10.65 27.99 10.75
N GLU A 315 -10.73 28.44 9.49
CA GLU A 315 -11.18 27.67 8.34
C GLU A 315 -10.19 26.54 8.00
N ALA A 316 -10.69 25.59 7.20
CA ALA A 316 -10.07 24.33 6.83
C ALA A 316 -8.62 24.47 6.34
N LYS A 317 -7.74 23.57 6.83
CA LYS A 317 -6.35 23.45 6.37
C LYS A 317 -6.30 23.04 4.89
N SER A 318 -6.23 24.00 3.98
CA SER A 318 -5.57 23.83 2.69
C SER A 318 -4.06 23.70 2.92
N SER A 319 -3.33 23.11 1.96
CA SER A 319 -1.87 23.21 1.84
C SER A 319 -1.37 24.64 2.12
N PRO A 320 -0.09 24.87 2.49
CA PRO A 320 0.44 26.23 2.56
C PRO A 320 0.16 26.90 1.22
N ARG A 321 -0.81 27.82 1.21
CA ARG A 321 -1.18 28.58 0.03
C ARG A 321 0.02 29.41 -0.34
N ASP A 322 0.48 29.25 -1.56
CA ASP A 322 1.49 30.13 -2.10
C ASP A 322 0.81 31.28 -2.85
N GLU A 323 1.61 32.26 -3.27
CA GLU A 323 1.06 33.43 -3.95
C GLU A 323 0.55 33.11 -5.37
N LEU A 324 0.82 31.90 -5.88
CA LEU A 324 0.26 31.39 -7.14
C LEU A 324 -1.19 30.93 -6.93
N ASP A 325 -1.50 30.33 -5.77
CA ASP A 325 -2.88 30.01 -5.37
C ASP A 325 -3.75 31.27 -5.28
N ASP A 326 -3.21 32.37 -4.73
CA ASP A 326 -3.90 33.66 -4.65
C ASP A 326 -4.10 34.32 -6.03
N MET A 327 -3.16 34.13 -6.96
CA MET A 327 -3.30 34.57 -8.35
C MET A 327 -4.34 33.73 -9.12
N GLY A 328 -4.46 32.44 -8.81
CA GLY A 328 -5.52 31.57 -9.33
C GLY A 328 -6.91 32.02 -8.89
N ASP A 329 -7.07 32.38 -7.61
CA ASP A 329 -8.31 32.92 -7.05
C ASP A 329 -8.68 34.31 -7.64
N ALA A 330 -7.69 35.06 -8.16
CA ALA A 330 -7.91 36.36 -8.80
C ALA A 330 -8.43 36.26 -10.25
N VAL A 331 -8.41 35.08 -10.87
CA VAL A 331 -9.01 34.86 -12.20
C VAL A 331 -10.54 34.73 -12.04
N PRO A 332 -11.35 35.67 -12.55
CA PRO A 332 -12.79 35.57 -12.40
C PRO A 332 -13.32 34.31 -13.07
N ALA A 333 -14.16 33.53 -12.38
CA ALA A 333 -14.72 32.27 -12.89
C ALA A 333 -15.37 32.42 -14.28
N ARG A 334 -15.96 33.59 -14.56
CA ARG A 334 -16.53 33.92 -15.88
C ARG A 334 -15.49 33.90 -17.01
N ARG A 335 -14.28 34.41 -16.76
CA ARG A 335 -13.20 34.49 -17.76
C ARG A 335 -12.63 33.10 -18.06
N LEU A 336 -12.55 32.25 -17.05
CA LEU A 336 -12.16 30.86 -17.21
C LEU A 336 -13.23 30.07 -17.98
N GLN A 337 -14.50 30.30 -17.68
CA GLN A 337 -15.61 29.66 -18.37
C GLN A 337 -15.68 30.05 -19.85
N GLU A 338 -15.55 31.35 -20.17
CA GLU A 338 -15.48 31.84 -21.56
C GLU A 338 -14.28 31.30 -22.37
N ALA A 339 -13.25 30.79 -21.70
CA ALA A 339 -12.08 30.16 -22.32
C ALA A 339 -12.21 28.63 -22.46
N ILE A 340 -12.96 27.98 -21.57
CA ILE A 340 -13.15 26.52 -21.55
C ILE A 340 -14.35 26.10 -22.41
N ASP A 341 -15.41 26.92 -22.47
CA ASP A 341 -16.65 26.58 -23.18
C ASP A 341 -16.41 26.17 -24.65
N PRO A 342 -15.60 26.89 -25.47
CA PRO A 342 -15.35 26.50 -26.87
C PRO A 342 -14.58 25.17 -27.02
N VAL A 343 -13.82 24.79 -26.00
CA VAL A 343 -13.06 23.54 -25.95
C VAL A 343 -13.99 22.36 -25.65
N LEU A 344 -14.98 22.56 -24.78
CA LEU A 344 -15.88 21.49 -24.34
C LEU A 344 -17.16 21.38 -25.18
N GLU A 345 -17.54 22.43 -25.91
CA GLU A 345 -18.77 22.49 -26.69
C GLU A 345 -18.93 21.33 -27.70
N PRO A 346 -17.90 20.94 -28.49
CA PRO A 346 -18.01 19.80 -29.41
C PRO A 346 -18.26 18.46 -28.69
N VAL A 347 -17.65 18.30 -27.50
CA VAL A 347 -17.76 17.08 -26.69
C VAL A 347 -19.12 17.01 -26.00
N ILE A 348 -19.59 18.13 -25.47
CA ILE A 348 -20.91 18.23 -24.81
C ILE A 348 -22.02 17.97 -25.83
N GLU A 349 -21.92 18.51 -27.05
CA GLU A 349 -22.91 18.31 -28.10
C GLU A 349 -22.92 16.86 -28.62
N ALA A 350 -21.74 16.24 -28.77
CA ALA A 350 -21.64 14.82 -29.12
C ALA A 350 -22.27 13.92 -28.05
N ILE A 351 -22.07 14.24 -26.76
CA ILE A 351 -22.68 13.49 -25.64
C ILE A 351 -24.20 13.66 -25.65
N ARG A 352 -24.72 14.86 -25.94
CA ARG A 352 -26.18 15.12 -25.97
C ARG A 352 -26.87 14.43 -27.14
N THR A 353 -26.23 14.36 -28.29
CA THR A 353 -26.84 13.84 -29.53
C THR A 353 -26.66 12.34 -29.71
N ARG A 354 -25.50 11.78 -29.35
CA ARG A 354 -25.13 10.37 -29.63
C ARG A 354 -24.93 9.53 -28.37
N GLY A 355 -24.95 10.15 -27.19
CA GLY A 355 -24.72 9.49 -25.92
C GLY A 355 -23.23 9.29 -25.60
N LEU A 356 -22.94 9.05 -24.31
CA LEU A 356 -21.58 9.06 -23.76
C LEU A 356 -20.65 8.01 -24.39
N ALA A 357 -21.17 6.81 -24.71
CA ALA A 357 -20.36 5.71 -25.20
C ALA A 357 -19.83 5.95 -26.64
N GLU A 358 -20.66 6.54 -27.51
CA GLU A 358 -20.24 6.86 -28.89
C GLU A 358 -19.37 8.12 -28.94
N ALA A 359 -19.68 9.13 -28.12
CA ALA A 359 -18.85 10.34 -28.01
C ALA A 359 -17.41 10.04 -27.53
N LEU A 360 -17.23 9.04 -26.66
CA LEU A 360 -15.90 8.59 -26.23
C LEU A 360 -15.13 7.83 -27.32
N ALA A 361 -15.82 7.17 -28.25
CA ALA A 361 -15.19 6.47 -29.37
C ALA A 361 -14.74 7.45 -30.48
N ASP A 362 -15.51 8.51 -30.71
CA ASP A 362 -15.22 9.57 -31.69
C ASP A 362 -14.36 10.72 -31.15
N LEU A 363 -13.87 10.62 -29.91
CA LEU A 363 -13.03 11.61 -29.24
C LEU A 363 -11.80 12.06 -30.08
N PRO A 364 -11.10 11.17 -30.83
CA PRO A 364 -9.99 11.59 -31.70
C PRO A 364 -10.42 12.50 -32.86
N ALA A 365 -11.65 12.39 -33.34
CA ALA A 365 -12.20 13.27 -34.37
C ALA A 365 -12.64 14.61 -33.77
N LEU A 366 -13.35 14.56 -32.63
CA LEU A 366 -13.79 15.75 -31.88
C LEU A 366 -12.63 16.61 -31.40
N TYR A 367 -11.48 16.00 -31.07
CA TYR A 367 -10.26 16.72 -30.67
C TYR A 367 -9.78 17.73 -31.72
N ARG A 368 -10.03 17.47 -33.02
CA ARG A 368 -9.64 18.39 -34.10
C ARG A 368 -10.55 19.60 -34.23
N GLU A 369 -11.73 19.54 -33.63
CA GLU A 369 -12.75 20.59 -33.69
C GLU A 369 -12.73 21.47 -32.42
N MET A 370 -11.92 21.12 -31.42
CA MET A 370 -11.76 21.90 -30.19
C MET A 370 -10.89 23.14 -30.46
N ASP A 371 -11.42 24.34 -30.18
CA ASP A 371 -10.66 25.59 -30.26
C ASP A 371 -10.05 25.93 -28.89
N ASP A 372 -8.75 25.69 -28.74
CA ASP A 372 -7.99 25.95 -27.52
C ASP A 372 -7.30 27.33 -27.49
N SER A 373 -7.46 28.15 -28.53
CA SER A 373 -6.75 29.42 -28.71
C SER A 373 -6.94 30.39 -27.53
N ARG A 374 -8.15 30.43 -26.97
CA ARG A 374 -8.47 31.31 -25.82
C ARG A 374 -7.88 30.81 -24.51
N LEU A 375 -7.88 29.49 -24.32
CA LEU A 375 -7.29 28.86 -23.15
C LEU A 375 -5.76 29.01 -23.17
N MET A 376 -5.14 28.83 -24.34
CA MET A 376 -3.71 29.07 -24.58
C MET A 376 -3.32 30.51 -24.24
N THR A 377 -4.11 31.50 -24.67
CA THR A 377 -3.85 32.92 -24.37
C THR A 377 -3.94 33.19 -22.87
N LEU A 378 -4.96 32.65 -22.20
CA LEU A 378 -5.15 32.83 -20.75
C LEU A 378 -4.02 32.19 -19.93
N LEU A 379 -3.56 31.00 -20.32
CA LEU A 379 -2.42 30.33 -19.68
C LEU A 379 -1.11 31.09 -19.96
N SER A 380 -0.93 31.59 -21.17
CA SER A 380 0.25 32.40 -21.53
C SER A 380 0.30 33.69 -20.69
N ASP A 381 -0.83 34.39 -20.54
CA ASP A 381 -0.92 35.59 -19.70
C ASP A 381 -0.64 35.27 -18.22
N ALA A 382 -1.16 34.15 -17.73
CA ALA A 382 -0.94 33.70 -16.35
C ALA A 382 0.52 33.33 -16.08
N MET A 383 1.17 32.61 -17.02
CA MET A 383 2.58 32.27 -16.93
C MET A 383 3.46 33.52 -17.00
N PHE A 384 3.15 34.47 -17.88
CA PHE A 384 3.86 35.74 -17.98
C PHE A 384 3.73 36.58 -16.69
N ALA A 385 2.53 36.64 -16.10
CA ALA A 385 2.31 37.33 -14.84
C ALA A 385 3.09 36.68 -13.68
N ALA A 386 3.12 35.34 -13.63
CA ALA A 386 3.90 34.59 -12.65
C ALA A 386 5.41 34.82 -12.81
N GLU A 387 5.91 34.86 -14.04
CA GLU A 387 7.33 35.11 -14.35
C GLU A 387 7.75 36.53 -13.99
N MET A 388 6.96 37.54 -14.36
CA MET A 388 7.22 38.94 -14.01
C MET A 388 7.21 39.16 -12.49
N LYS A 389 6.34 38.47 -11.77
CA LYS A 389 6.27 38.55 -10.31
C LYS A 389 7.46 37.85 -9.65
N GLY A 390 7.86 36.67 -10.14
CA GLY A 390 9.08 35.99 -9.69
C GLY A 390 10.36 36.82 -9.92
N MET A 391 10.42 37.61 -11.00
CA MET A 391 11.53 38.56 -11.23
C MET A 391 11.51 39.75 -10.26
N LEU A 392 10.34 40.25 -9.86
CA LEU A 392 10.21 41.31 -8.86
C LEU A 392 10.67 40.83 -7.48
N ASP A 393 10.24 39.65 -7.06
CA ASP A 393 10.60 39.08 -5.75
C ASP A 393 12.10 38.71 -5.67
N GLY A 394 12.71 38.32 -6.78
CA GLY A 394 14.14 38.00 -6.87
C GLY A 394 15.11 39.20 -6.85
N THR A 395 14.60 40.44 -6.83
CA THR A 395 15.43 41.66 -6.77
C THR A 395 15.43 42.36 -5.40
N GLY A 396 14.81 41.74 -4.40
CA GLY A 396 14.58 42.31 -3.06
C GLY A 396 15.54 41.89 -1.93
N ASP A 397 16.55 41.06 -2.19
CA ASP A 397 17.55 40.62 -1.18
C ASP A 397 18.96 41.15 -1.45
#